data_AF-A0A1N6LY85-F1
#
_entry.id   AF-A0A1N6LY85-F1
#
_cell.length_a   1.000
_cell.length_b   1.000
_cell.length_c   1.000
_cell.angle_alpha   90.00
_cell.angle_beta   90.00
_cell.angle_gamma   90.00
#
_symmetry.space_group_name_H-M   'P 1'
#
loop_
_entity.id
_entity.type
_entity.pdbx_description
1 polymer ?
#
loop_
_entity_poly.entity_id
_entity_poly.type
_entity_poly.pdbx_seq_one_letter_code
_entity_poly.pdbx_strand_id
1 'polypeptide(L)'
;MSIVTKLTNLYERILSEPCAFPRHIQLLHEKASAVRDDRTKCGINQSSITKHLALEQTRKVIYALTRLDSSEYLLLASRDPAAIDFIHLSTLTHSINNLTREGIIYGNKFNALMWIRRQGVHNLIIYLLESIDCKDIKFNRLGKVRLSFWNRILK
;
A
#
# COMPACT_ATOMS: atom_id res chain seq x y z
N MET A 1 4.12 13.58 -17.28
CA MET A 1 4.01 12.22 -16.74
C MET A 1 3.04 12.24 -15.56
N SER A 2 2.02 11.38 -15.54
CA SER A 2 1.05 11.35 -14.42
C SER A 2 1.72 10.83 -13.13
N ILE A 3 1.20 11.21 -11.96
CA ILE A 3 1.72 10.71 -10.69
C ILE A 3 1.59 9.19 -10.56
N VAL A 4 0.51 8.61 -11.08
CA VAL A 4 0.31 7.16 -11.09
C VAL A 4 1.38 6.48 -11.92
N THR A 5 1.64 6.96 -13.14
CA THR A 5 2.70 6.42 -14.01
C THR A 5 4.07 6.46 -13.31
N LYS A 6 4.38 7.56 -12.59
CA LYS A 6 5.61 7.66 -11.80
C LYS A 6 5.69 6.59 -10.72
N LEU A 7 4.60 6.40 -9.97
CA LEU A 7 4.51 5.44 -8.86
C LEU A 7 4.57 3.99 -9.35
N THR A 8 3.91 3.68 -10.45
CA THR A 8 3.92 2.36 -11.10
C THR A 8 5.31 2.01 -11.59
N ASN A 9 5.97 2.90 -12.33
CA ASN A 9 7.35 2.68 -12.77
C ASN A 9 8.31 2.48 -11.58
N LEU A 10 8.11 3.22 -10.49
CA LEU A 10 8.92 3.06 -9.29
C LEU A 10 8.69 1.70 -8.62
N TYR A 11 7.44 1.28 -8.49
CA TYR A 11 7.08 -0.03 -7.93
C TYR A 11 7.67 -1.17 -8.76
N GLU A 12 7.52 -1.12 -10.09
CA GLU A 12 8.07 -2.12 -11.00
C GLU A 12 9.60 -2.19 -10.93
N ARG A 13 10.26 -1.03 -10.83
CA ARG A 13 11.71 -0.97 -10.65
C ARG A 13 12.15 -1.55 -9.31
N ILE A 14 11.39 -1.36 -8.22
CA ILE A 14 11.68 -2.00 -6.94
C ILE A 14 11.55 -3.53 -7.07
N LEU A 15 10.57 -4.02 -7.81
CA LEU A 15 10.41 -5.45 -8.04
C LEU A 15 11.57 -6.05 -8.86
N SER A 16 12.06 -5.34 -9.88
CA SER A 16 13.12 -5.84 -10.76
C SER A 16 14.53 -5.65 -10.19
N GLU A 17 14.76 -4.56 -9.45
CA GLU A 17 16.08 -4.14 -8.96
C GLU A 17 16.02 -3.71 -7.48
N PRO A 18 15.60 -4.58 -6.53
CA PRO A 18 15.41 -4.17 -5.14
C PRO A 18 16.71 -3.63 -4.51
N CYS A 19 17.87 -4.18 -4.88
CA CYS A 19 19.18 -3.75 -4.37
C CYS A 19 19.57 -2.31 -4.75
N ALA A 20 18.92 -1.71 -5.75
CA ALA A 20 19.15 -0.32 -6.13
C ALA A 20 18.47 0.69 -5.18
N PHE A 21 17.67 0.21 -4.23
CA PHE A 21 16.90 1.05 -3.31
C PHE A 21 17.50 1.03 -1.89
N PRO A 22 17.21 2.05 -1.07
CA PRO A 22 17.57 2.10 0.35
C PRO A 22 17.16 0.86 1.15
N ARG A 23 17.90 0.56 2.24
CA ARG A 23 17.75 -0.69 3.01
C ARG A 23 16.33 -0.93 3.52
N HIS A 24 15.59 0.10 3.91
CA HIS A 24 14.20 -0.07 4.40
C HIS A 24 13.24 -0.53 3.30
N ILE A 25 13.46 -0.13 2.04
CA ILE A 25 12.68 -0.61 0.89
C ILE A 25 13.08 -2.04 0.54
N GLN A 26 14.37 -2.37 0.60
CA GLN A 26 14.84 -3.75 0.44
C GLN A 26 14.20 -4.68 1.47
N LEU A 27 14.21 -4.29 2.76
CA LEU A 27 13.58 -5.04 3.84
C LEU A 27 12.07 -5.21 3.63
N LEU A 28 11.39 -4.17 3.15
CA LEU A 28 9.98 -4.23 2.79
C LEU A 28 9.74 -5.24 1.67
N HIS A 29 10.59 -5.23 0.64
CA HIS A 29 10.55 -6.18 -0.47
C HIS A 29 10.81 -7.61 -0.01
N GLU A 30 11.88 -7.86 0.74
CA GLU A 30 12.25 -9.18 1.28
C GLU A 30 11.09 -9.78 2.08
N LYS A 31 10.52 -9.02 3.02
CA LYS A 31 9.38 -9.47 3.84
C LYS A 31 8.11 -9.67 3.01
N ALA A 32 7.83 -8.80 2.05
CA ALA A 32 6.71 -8.95 1.13
C ALA A 32 6.82 -10.23 0.31
N SER A 33 7.98 -10.48 -0.29
CA SER A 33 8.25 -11.67 -1.09
C SER A 33 8.08 -12.94 -0.25
N ALA A 34 8.71 -13.01 0.93
CA ALA A 34 8.56 -14.17 1.83
C ALA A 34 7.10 -14.47 2.20
N VAL A 35 6.33 -13.44 2.57
CA VAL A 35 4.91 -13.63 2.91
C VAL A 35 4.08 -14.05 1.70
N ARG A 36 4.37 -13.53 0.51
CA ARG A 36 3.65 -13.92 -0.72
C ARG A 36 3.95 -15.36 -1.10
N ASP A 37 5.20 -15.80 -0.95
CA ASP A 37 5.61 -17.18 -1.21
C ASP A 37 4.90 -18.15 -0.27
N ASP A 38 4.87 -17.85 1.04
CA ASP A 38 4.17 -18.67 2.03
C ASP A 38 2.66 -18.75 1.76
N ARG A 39 2.05 -17.62 1.40
CA ARG A 39 0.63 -17.59 1.00
C ARG A 39 0.37 -18.42 -0.25
N THR A 40 1.26 -18.36 -1.23
CA THR A 40 1.16 -19.14 -2.47
C THR A 40 1.26 -20.64 -2.18
N LYS A 41 2.16 -21.06 -1.28
CA LYS A 41 2.25 -22.45 -0.79
C LYS A 41 0.96 -22.91 -0.10
N CYS A 42 0.23 -22.00 0.54
CA CYS A 42 -1.09 -22.25 1.11
C CYS A 42 -2.26 -22.15 0.10
N GLY A 43 -1.98 -22.09 -1.21
CA GLY A 43 -3.01 -22.01 -2.25
C GLY A 43 -3.66 -20.64 -2.42
N ILE A 44 -3.12 -19.59 -1.79
CA ILE A 44 -3.64 -18.22 -1.92
C ILE A 44 -2.90 -17.52 -3.05
N ASN A 45 -3.63 -17.20 -4.12
CA ASN A 45 -3.06 -16.52 -5.29
C ASN A 45 -2.50 -15.11 -4.94
N GLN A 46 -1.23 -14.86 -5.28
CA GLN A 46 -0.56 -13.55 -5.16
C GLN A 46 -0.05 -13.00 -6.50
N SER A 47 -0.29 -13.71 -7.61
CA SER A 47 0.29 -13.42 -8.93
C SER A 47 -0.11 -12.06 -9.51
N SER A 48 -1.20 -11.45 -9.02
CA SER A 48 -1.63 -10.12 -9.45
C SER A 48 -0.63 -9.02 -9.09
N ILE A 49 0.15 -9.21 -8.03
CA ILE A 49 0.99 -8.17 -7.43
C ILE A 49 2.32 -7.99 -8.17
N THR A 50 2.76 -9.01 -8.91
CA THR A 50 4.04 -9.00 -9.65
C THR A 50 3.86 -8.72 -11.14
N LYS A 51 2.62 -8.46 -11.58
CA LYS A 51 2.31 -8.13 -12.98
C LYS A 51 2.59 -6.65 -13.28
N HIS A 52 2.78 -6.35 -14.55
CA HIS A 52 2.78 -4.98 -15.05
C HIS A 52 1.45 -4.29 -14.66
N LEU A 53 1.53 -3.02 -14.26
CA LEU A 53 0.38 -2.23 -13.79
C LEU A 53 -0.33 -2.81 -12.55
N ALA A 54 0.40 -3.54 -11.69
CA ALA A 54 -0.19 -4.12 -10.49
C ALA A 54 -0.81 -3.07 -9.56
N LEU A 55 -0.27 -1.84 -9.51
CA LEU A 55 -0.83 -0.75 -8.70
C LEU A 55 -2.20 -0.29 -9.19
N GLU A 56 -2.43 -0.32 -10.51
CA GLU A 56 -3.69 0.10 -11.13
C GLU A 56 -4.72 -1.03 -11.21
N GLN A 57 -4.30 -2.29 -11.17
CA GLN A 57 -5.18 -3.43 -11.44
C GLN A 57 -5.48 -4.31 -10.22
N THR A 58 -4.55 -4.42 -9.27
CA THR A 58 -4.70 -5.38 -8.17
C THR A 58 -5.68 -4.87 -7.13
N ARG A 59 -6.83 -5.55 -7.01
CA ARG A 59 -7.86 -5.23 -6.01
C ARG A 59 -7.62 -5.98 -4.71
N LYS A 60 -8.30 -5.52 -3.65
CA LYS A 60 -8.24 -6.11 -2.31
C LYS A 60 -6.79 -6.29 -1.85
N VAL A 61 -6.09 -5.18 -1.66
CA VAL A 61 -4.65 -5.17 -1.37
C VAL A 61 -4.36 -4.67 0.03
N ILE A 62 -3.24 -5.14 0.58
CA ILE A 62 -2.52 -4.44 1.63
C ILE A 62 -1.30 -3.81 0.99
N TYR A 63 -1.04 -2.54 1.28
CA TYR A 63 0.11 -1.82 0.74
C TYR A 63 0.71 -0.88 1.78
N ALA A 64 1.98 -0.55 1.58
CA ALA A 64 2.69 0.46 2.35
C ALA A 64 2.80 1.75 1.52
N LEU A 65 2.63 2.87 2.21
CA LEU A 65 3.11 4.18 1.77
C LEU A 65 4.41 4.48 2.49
N THR A 66 5.46 4.81 1.77
CA THR A 66 6.77 5.15 2.35
C THR A 66 7.48 6.20 1.49
N ARG A 67 8.70 6.59 1.85
CA ARG A 67 9.55 7.52 1.09
C ARG A 67 10.90 6.87 0.81
N LEU A 68 11.61 7.39 -0.20
CA LEU A 68 12.98 6.96 -0.47
C LEU A 68 13.94 7.34 0.66
N ASP A 69 13.71 8.45 1.34
CA ASP A 69 14.62 9.04 2.33
C ASP A 69 14.21 8.81 3.79
N SER A 70 13.16 8.01 4.05
CA SER A 70 12.68 7.71 5.39
C SER A 70 12.22 6.28 5.53
N SER A 71 12.61 5.63 6.63
CA SER A 71 12.13 4.31 7.01
C SER A 71 10.70 4.33 7.57
N GLU A 72 10.09 5.50 7.73
CA GLU A 72 8.67 5.60 8.09
C GLU A 72 7.81 5.00 6.97
N TYR A 73 6.84 4.19 7.37
CA TYR A 73 5.82 3.71 6.48
C TYR A 73 4.45 3.77 7.14
N LEU A 74 3.43 3.89 6.30
CA LEU A 74 2.04 3.79 6.67
C LEU A 74 1.42 2.59 5.95
N LEU A 75 0.78 1.71 6.70
CA LEU A 75 0.13 0.52 6.15
C LEU A 75 -1.35 0.76 5.89
N LEU A 76 -1.81 0.38 4.71
CA LEU A 76 -3.19 0.58 4.26
C LEU A 76 -3.75 -0.71 3.68
N ALA A 77 -5.07 -0.87 3.84
CA ALA A 77 -5.84 -1.94 3.23
C ALA A 77 -6.93 -1.31 2.38
N SER A 78 -7.00 -1.68 1.11
CA SER A 78 -8.01 -1.17 0.18
C SER A 78 -8.67 -2.28 -0.63
N ARG A 79 -9.96 -2.13 -0.91
CA ARG A 79 -10.67 -2.98 -1.88
C ARG A 79 -10.32 -2.59 -3.31
N ASP A 80 -9.94 -1.33 -3.49
CA ASP A 80 -9.57 -0.77 -4.78
C ASP A 80 -8.07 -0.92 -5.02
N PRO A 81 -7.64 -0.82 -6.28
CA PRO A 81 -6.22 -0.75 -6.60
C PRO A 81 -5.52 0.37 -5.84
N ALA A 82 -4.28 0.11 -5.42
CA ALA A 82 -3.55 1.02 -4.54
C ALA A 82 -3.33 2.40 -5.19
N ALA A 83 -3.15 2.46 -6.52
CA ALA A 83 -3.07 3.73 -7.24
C ALA A 83 -4.38 4.54 -7.13
N ILE A 84 -5.54 3.88 -7.24
CA ILE A 84 -6.86 4.52 -7.16
C ILE A 84 -7.14 5.01 -5.74
N ASP A 85 -6.91 4.16 -4.72
CA ASP A 85 -7.07 4.56 -3.31
C ASP A 85 -6.13 5.72 -2.96
N PHE A 86 -4.89 5.69 -3.45
CA PHE A 86 -3.93 6.78 -3.26
C PHE A 86 -4.38 8.09 -3.90
N ILE A 87 -4.86 8.08 -5.16
CA ILE A 87 -5.40 9.29 -5.80
C ILE A 87 -6.52 9.85 -4.95
N HIS A 88 -7.48 9.01 -4.55
CA HIS A 88 -8.61 9.44 -3.73
C HIS A 88 -8.15 10.09 -2.42
N LEU A 89 -7.22 9.45 -1.70
CA LEU A 89 -6.62 10.01 -0.48
C LEU A 89 -5.90 11.34 -0.75
N SER A 90 -5.11 11.42 -1.83
CA SER A 90 -4.37 12.62 -2.19
C SER A 90 -5.27 13.80 -2.52
N THR A 91 -6.36 13.57 -3.27
CA THR A 91 -7.36 14.60 -3.57
C THR A 91 -8.04 15.09 -2.31
N LEU A 92 -8.40 14.17 -1.40
CA LEU A 92 -9.01 14.52 -0.13
C LEU A 92 -8.08 15.38 0.73
N THR A 93 -6.74 15.24 0.65
CA THR A 93 -5.82 16.08 1.44
C THR A 93 -6.00 17.59 1.20
N HIS A 94 -6.45 17.98 0.01
CA HIS A 94 -6.72 19.38 -0.34
C HIS A 94 -8.07 19.87 0.20
N SER A 95 -9.03 18.97 0.46
CA SER A 95 -10.38 19.30 0.92
C SER A 95 -10.54 19.27 2.46
N ILE A 96 -9.50 18.88 3.20
CA ILE A 96 -9.55 18.67 4.66
C ILE A 96 -9.84 19.94 5.47
N ASN A 97 -9.60 21.14 4.92
CA ASN A 97 -9.96 22.37 5.63
C ASN A 97 -11.47 22.49 5.94
N ASN A 98 -12.32 21.73 5.24
CA ASN A 98 -13.79 21.71 5.43
C ASN A 98 -14.34 20.41 6.00
N LEU A 99 -13.50 19.42 6.33
CA LEU A 99 -13.95 18.17 6.93
C LEU A 99 -13.98 18.34 8.46
N THR A 100 -15.14 18.76 8.98
CA THR A 100 -15.45 18.70 10.40
C THR A 100 -15.23 17.28 10.92
N ARG A 101 -14.76 17.18 12.18
CA ARG A 101 -14.49 15.94 12.93
C ARG A 101 -15.63 14.90 12.93
N GLU A 102 -16.81 15.26 12.44
CA GLU A 102 -18.03 14.44 12.41
C GLU A 102 -18.22 13.63 11.13
N GLY A 103 -17.49 13.93 10.05
CA GLY A 103 -17.43 13.09 8.85
C GLY A 103 -16.49 11.90 9.07
N ILE A 104 -16.86 10.98 9.94
CA ILE A 104 -16.05 9.83 10.39
C ILE A 104 -15.58 8.98 9.19
N ILE A 105 -14.42 9.32 8.66
CA ILE A 105 -13.60 8.39 7.88
C ILE A 105 -13.13 7.33 8.89
N TYR A 106 -13.84 6.21 8.94
CA TYR A 106 -13.52 5.11 9.85
C TYR A 106 -12.03 4.69 9.76
N GLY A 107 -11.33 4.72 10.90
CA GLY A 107 -10.03 4.08 11.09
C GLY A 107 -8.83 4.76 10.40
N ASN A 108 -7.80 3.96 10.13
CA ASN A 108 -6.45 4.33 9.67
C ASN A 108 -6.39 5.33 8.48
N LYS A 109 -7.49 5.57 7.76
CA LYS A 109 -7.57 6.50 6.62
C LYS A 109 -7.47 7.97 7.02
N PHE A 110 -8.01 8.43 8.16
CA PHE A 110 -7.78 9.81 8.60
C PHE A 110 -6.30 10.06 8.94
N ASN A 111 -5.68 9.12 9.66
CA ASN A 111 -4.24 9.14 9.92
C ASN A 111 -3.45 9.10 8.61
N ALA A 112 -3.92 8.35 7.61
CA ALA A 112 -3.32 8.32 6.29
C ALA A 112 -3.33 9.67 5.60
N LEU A 113 -4.47 10.36 5.62
CA LEU A 113 -4.61 11.69 5.05
C LEU A 113 -3.66 12.69 5.72
N MET A 114 -3.61 12.69 7.05
CA MET A 114 -2.71 13.58 7.80
C MET A 114 -1.24 13.26 7.53
N TRP A 115 -0.89 11.97 7.45
CA TRP A 115 0.47 11.54 7.13
C TRP A 115 0.85 11.94 5.70
N ILE A 116 0.01 11.66 4.69
CA ILE A 116 0.25 12.06 3.29
C ILE A 116 0.42 13.58 3.17
N ARG A 117 -0.44 14.36 3.84
CA ARG A 117 -0.35 15.81 3.87
C ARG A 117 0.98 16.29 4.46
N ARG A 118 1.45 15.67 5.54
CA ARG A 118 2.73 16.01 6.19
C ARG A 118 3.93 15.68 5.30
N GLN A 119 3.90 14.53 4.63
CA GLN A 119 5.04 14.04 3.85
C GLN A 119 5.14 14.67 2.45
N GLY A 120 4.01 15.14 1.90
CA GLY A 120 3.90 15.62 0.53
C GLY A 120 3.75 14.47 -0.47
N VAL A 121 2.79 14.62 -1.37
CA VAL A 121 2.34 13.57 -2.31
C VAL A 121 3.44 13.14 -3.31
N HIS A 122 4.36 14.03 -3.67
CA HIS A 122 5.34 13.81 -4.75
C HIS A 122 6.50 12.87 -4.40
N ASN A 123 6.75 12.66 -3.10
CA ASN A 123 7.90 11.90 -2.58
C ASN A 123 7.52 10.51 -2.06
N LEU A 124 6.25 10.12 -2.24
CA LEU A 124 5.74 8.87 -1.73
C LEU A 124 5.99 7.73 -2.71
N ILE A 125 6.13 6.54 -2.15
CA ILE A 125 6.20 5.25 -2.83
C ILE A 125 4.98 4.44 -2.39
N ILE A 126 4.31 3.80 -3.33
CA ILE A 126 3.31 2.77 -3.06
C ILE A 126 3.98 1.43 -3.24
N TYR A 127 3.97 0.60 -2.20
CA TYR A 127 4.51 -0.76 -2.28
C TYR A 127 3.42 -1.75 -1.88
N LEU A 128 2.94 -2.55 -2.84
CA LEU A 128 2.00 -3.63 -2.54
C LEU A 128 2.68 -4.64 -1.63
N LEU A 129 2.01 -5.10 -0.58
CA LEU A 129 2.54 -6.09 0.34
C LEU A 129 1.94 -7.46 0.03
N GLU A 130 0.62 -7.51 -0.07
CA GLU A 130 -0.11 -8.73 -0.43
C GLU A 130 -1.46 -8.40 -1.07
N SER A 131 -2.01 -9.38 -1.75
CA SER A 131 -3.38 -9.41 -2.22
C SER A 131 -4.17 -10.33 -1.29
N ILE A 132 -5.34 -9.85 -0.88
CA ILE A 132 -6.27 -10.55 -0.02
C ILE A 132 -7.55 -10.88 -0.81
N ASP A 133 -7.36 -11.35 -2.04
CA ASP A 133 -8.46 -11.82 -2.87
C ASP A 133 -9.05 -13.12 -2.34
N CYS A 134 -9.93 -12.97 -1.36
CA CYS A 134 -10.76 -14.02 -0.80
C CYS A 134 -12.22 -13.72 -1.19
N LYS A 135 -12.92 -14.75 -1.67
CA LYS A 135 -14.36 -14.67 -2.01
C LYS A 135 -15.24 -14.90 -0.77
N ASP A 136 -14.78 -15.71 0.18
CA ASP A 136 -15.61 -16.24 1.26
C ASP A 136 -15.60 -15.38 2.54
N ILE A 137 -14.61 -14.50 2.71
CA ILE A 137 -14.45 -13.68 3.91
C ILE A 137 -14.67 -12.21 3.58
N LYS A 138 -15.51 -11.54 4.40
CA LYS A 138 -15.70 -10.08 4.33
C LYS A 138 -14.36 -9.35 4.44
N PHE A 139 -14.01 -8.58 3.41
CA PHE A 139 -12.76 -7.82 3.30
C PHE A 139 -12.42 -7.02 4.56
N ASN A 140 -13.40 -6.36 5.19
CA ASN A 140 -13.15 -5.49 6.35
C ASN A 140 -12.55 -6.24 7.54
N ARG A 141 -12.95 -7.51 7.75
CA ARG A 141 -12.42 -8.35 8.83
C ARG A 141 -11.00 -8.82 8.47
N LEU A 142 -10.82 -9.32 7.26
CA LEU A 142 -9.55 -9.84 6.79
C LEU A 142 -8.48 -8.73 6.71
N GLY A 143 -8.81 -7.58 6.12
CA GLY A 143 -7.92 -6.43 6.01
C GLY A 143 -7.40 -5.94 7.36
N LYS A 144 -8.25 -5.88 8.40
CA LYS A 144 -7.81 -5.52 9.76
C LYS A 144 -6.80 -6.53 10.33
N VAL A 145 -7.10 -7.83 10.21
CA VAL A 145 -6.21 -8.90 10.70
C VAL A 145 -4.86 -8.85 9.98
N ARG A 146 -4.89 -8.64 8.66
CA ARG A 146 -3.70 -8.56 7.83
C ARG A 146 -2.88 -7.29 8.09
N LEU A 147 -3.50 -6.14 8.31
CA LEU A 147 -2.79 -4.94 8.77
C LEU A 147 -2.08 -5.18 10.12
N SER A 148 -2.73 -5.83 11.09
CA SER A 148 -2.10 -6.17 12.36
C SER A 148 -0.96 -7.19 12.21
N PHE A 149 -1.05 -8.09 11.24
CA PHE A 149 0.07 -8.97 10.87
C PHE A 149 1.26 -8.16 10.34
N TRP A 150 1.04 -7.31 9.33
CA TRP A 150 2.11 -6.48 8.73
C TRP A 150 2.76 -5.53 9.74
N ASN A 151 1.96 -4.91 10.61
CA ASN A 151 2.46 -4.08 11.72
C ASN A 151 3.38 -4.83 12.69
N ARG A 152 3.24 -6.15 12.83
CA ARG A 152 4.10 -6.95 13.71
C ARG A 152 5.39 -7.37 13.03
N ILE A 153 5.34 -7.70 11.74
CA ILE A 153 6.51 -8.21 11.02
C ILE A 153 7.41 -7.12 10.46
N LEU A 154 6.92 -5.88 10.34
CA LEU A 154 7.70 -4.72 9.89
C LEU A 154 8.24 -3.85 11.05
N LYS A 155 7.89 -4.16 12.30
CA LYS A 155 8.57 -3.66 13.49
C LYS A 155 9.83 -4.47 13.76
#